data_AF-A0A2E7KRC7-F1
#
_entry.id   AF-A0A2E7KRC7-F1
#
_cell.length_a   1.000
_cell.length_b   1.000
_cell.length_c   1.000
_cell.angle_alpha   90.00
_cell.angle_beta   90.00
_cell.angle_gamma   90.00
#
_symmetry.space_group_name_H-M   'P 1'
#
loop_
_entity.id
_entity.type
_entity.pdbx_description
1 polymer ?
#
loop_
_entity_poly.entity_id
_entity_poly.type
_entity_poly.pdbx_seq_one_letter_code
_entity_poly.pdbx_strand_id
1 'polypeptide(L)'
;MRDRLMQDILDHEGIQWVALIGPDALPVANAPDNPDAESIVANWHGLDLLAPETPAKMMIRTNETILLSNRVDENRILLAVASQAVNVGSARSILQDAAARILDLP
;
A
#
# COMPACT_ATOMS: atom_id res chain seq x y z
N MET A 1 -13.13 10.05 5.33
CA MET A 1 -11.95 10.79 4.80
C MET A 1 -10.87 9.83 4.32
N ARG A 2 -10.52 8.80 5.11
CA ARG A 2 -9.69 7.66 4.69
C ARG A 2 -10.17 7.02 3.38
N ASP A 3 -11.46 6.71 3.26
CA ASP A 3 -11.98 6.02 2.06
C ASP A 3 -11.87 6.89 0.80
N ARG A 4 -12.03 8.21 0.93
CA ARG A 4 -11.78 9.17 -0.15
C ARG A 4 -10.32 9.17 -0.58
N LEU A 5 -9.40 9.09 0.38
CA LEU A 5 -7.98 9.04 0.07
C LEU A 5 -7.57 7.70 -0.56
N MET A 6 -8.19 6.59 -0.17
CA MET A 6 -8.03 5.30 -0.87
C MET A 6 -8.55 5.39 -2.30
N GLN A 7 -9.69 6.05 -2.51
CA GLN A 7 -10.23 6.30 -3.84
C GLN A 7 -9.30 7.18 -4.68
N ASP A 8 -8.75 8.26 -4.11
CA ASP A 8 -7.78 9.14 -4.80
C ASP A 8 -6.56 8.33 -5.32
N ILE A 9 -6.12 7.30 -4.57
CA ILE A 9 -5.02 6.41 -4.99
C ILE A 9 -5.48 5.45 -6.10
N LEU A 10 -6.67 4.86 -5.96
CA LEU A 10 -7.24 3.94 -6.94
C LEU A 10 -7.53 4.60 -8.29
N ASP A 11 -7.87 5.89 -8.29
CA ASP A 11 -8.12 6.65 -9.50
C ASP A 11 -6.81 6.91 -10.29
N HIS A 12 -5.64 6.59 -9.73
CA HIS A 12 -4.38 6.64 -10.46
C HIS A 12 -4.27 5.49 -11.47
N GLU A 13 -3.98 5.85 -12.72
CA GLU A 13 -3.85 4.89 -13.81
C GLU A 13 -2.86 3.77 -13.47
N GLY A 14 -3.36 2.53 -13.55
CA GLY A 14 -2.58 1.34 -13.31
C GLY A 14 -2.55 0.86 -11.85
N ILE A 15 -3.07 1.61 -10.88
CA ILE A 15 -3.38 1.05 -9.55
C ILE A 15 -4.64 0.21 -9.65
N GLN A 16 -4.62 -0.97 -9.04
CA GLN A 16 -5.72 -1.95 -9.12
C GLN A 16 -6.33 -2.23 -7.75
N TRP A 17 -5.53 -2.11 -6.69
CA TRP A 17 -5.97 -2.33 -5.32
C TRP A 17 -5.06 -1.60 -4.34
N VAL A 18 -5.61 -1.16 -3.22
CA VAL A 18 -4.89 -0.48 -2.14
C VAL A 18 -5.37 -0.97 -0.79
N ALA A 19 -4.45 -1.09 0.18
CA ALA A 19 -4.76 -1.39 1.57
C ALA A 19 -3.91 -0.55 2.53
N LEU A 20 -4.56 -0.12 3.61
CA LEU A 20 -3.89 0.38 4.80
C LEU A 20 -3.72 -0.79 5.78
N ILE A 21 -2.48 -1.16 6.04
CA ILE A 21 -2.08 -2.20 6.97
C ILE A 21 -1.85 -1.57 8.33
N GLY A 22 -2.39 -2.20 9.37
CA GLY A 22 -2.24 -1.79 10.78
C GLY A 22 -1.13 -2.54 11.53
N PRO A 23 -0.96 -2.23 12.83
CA PRO A 23 0.12 -2.76 13.68
C PRO A 23 0.16 -4.28 13.74
N ASP A 24 -1.01 -4.94 13.73
CA ASP A 24 -1.13 -6.38 13.93
C ASP A 24 -1.05 -7.17 12.61
N ALA A 25 -0.48 -6.57 11.56
CA ALA A 25 -0.49 -7.14 10.21
C ALA A 25 -1.91 -7.46 9.70
N LEU A 26 -2.87 -6.60 10.05
CA LEU A 26 -4.27 -6.70 9.61
C LEU A 26 -4.65 -5.50 8.74
N PRO A 27 -5.51 -5.70 7.72
CA PRO A 27 -6.01 -4.59 6.92
C PRO A 27 -6.94 -3.72 7.77
N VAL A 28 -6.56 -2.46 7.97
CA VAL A 28 -7.40 -1.42 8.59
C VAL A 28 -8.47 -0.93 7.61
N ALA A 29 -8.11 -0.87 6.32
CA ALA A 29 -9.01 -0.56 5.21
C ALA A 29 -8.39 -1.11 3.92
N ASN A 30 -9.23 -1.49 2.96
CA ASN A 30 -8.79 -1.79 1.60
C ASN A 30 -9.84 -1.35 0.58
N ALA A 31 -9.41 -1.16 -0.66
CA ALA A 31 -10.31 -0.84 -1.77
C ALA A 31 -9.69 -1.32 -3.10
N PRO A 32 -10.49 -1.85 -4.05
CA PRO A 32 -11.83 -2.39 -3.79
C PRO A 32 -11.79 -3.55 -2.79
N ASP A 33 -12.95 -3.94 -2.26
CA ASP A 33 -13.06 -5.10 -1.36
C ASP A 33 -12.45 -6.34 -2.03
N ASN A 34 -11.53 -6.99 -1.32
CA ASN A 34 -10.81 -8.16 -1.81
C ASN A 34 -10.87 -9.29 -0.77
N PRO A 35 -11.41 -10.48 -1.11
CA PRO A 35 -11.49 -11.61 -0.18
C PRO A 35 -10.11 -12.10 0.30
N ASP A 36 -9.06 -11.84 -0.48
CA ASP A 36 -7.69 -12.25 -0.16
C ASP A 36 -6.90 -11.14 0.56
N ALA A 37 -7.53 -10.02 0.94
CA ALA A 37 -6.87 -8.87 1.54
C ALA A 37 -6.01 -9.24 2.76
N GLU A 38 -6.55 -10.01 3.70
CA GLU A 38 -5.81 -10.45 4.89
C GLU A 38 -4.59 -11.29 4.53
N SER A 39 -4.73 -12.19 3.55
CA SER A 39 -3.62 -13.04 3.08
C SER A 39 -2.52 -12.22 2.41
N ILE A 40 -2.89 -11.24 1.57
CA ILE A 40 -1.94 -10.33 0.91
C ILE A 40 -1.20 -9.50 1.96
N VAL A 41 -1.91 -8.96 2.95
CA VAL A 41 -1.33 -8.16 4.03
C VAL A 41 -0.37 -8.99 4.89
N ALA A 42 -0.75 -10.21 5.28
CA ALA A 42 0.10 -11.10 6.07
C ALA A 42 1.40 -11.44 5.32
N ASN A 43 1.30 -11.76 4.03
CA ASN A 43 2.46 -12.01 3.17
C ASN A 43 3.36 -10.76 3.07
N TRP A 44 2.78 -9.57 2.89
CA TRP A 44 3.54 -8.33 2.82
C TRP A 44 4.28 -8.06 4.13
N HIS A 45 3.62 -8.24 5.27
CA HIS A 45 4.23 -8.07 6.58
C HIS A 45 5.41 -9.03 6.78
N GLY A 46 5.26 -10.30 6.41
CA GLY A 46 6.36 -11.26 6.46
C GLY A 46 7.57 -10.84 5.61
N LEU A 47 7.33 -10.26 4.42
CA LEU A 47 8.39 -9.74 3.54
C LEU A 47 9.05 -8.48 4.09
N ASP A 48 8.27 -7.59 4.71
CA ASP A 48 8.76 -6.36 5.34
C ASP A 48 9.74 -6.65 6.48
N LEU A 49 9.50 -7.74 7.24
CA LEU A 49 10.37 -8.22 8.31
C LEU A 49 11.68 -8.87 7.83
N LEU A 50 11.82 -9.19 6.54
CA LEU A 50 13.08 -9.73 5.99
C LEU A 50 14.13 -8.64 5.78
N ALA A 51 13.71 -7.37 5.69
CA ALA A 51 14.63 -6.27 5.54
C ALA A 51 15.42 -6.05 6.84
N PRO A 52 16.76 -5.86 6.78
CA PRO A 52 17.58 -5.63 7.98
C PRO A 52 17.18 -4.35 8.74
N GLU A 53 16.62 -3.40 8.01
CA GLU A 53 16.09 -2.13 8.50
C GLU A 53 14.64 -2.00 8.03
N THR A 54 13.80 -1.38 8.86
CA THR A 54 12.39 -1.10 8.56
C THR A 54 12.27 -0.16 7.35
N PRO A 55 11.89 -0.65 6.16
CA PRO A 55 11.94 0.16 4.96
C PRO A 55 10.81 1.19 4.97
N ALA A 56 11.12 2.44 4.66
CA ALA A 56 10.11 3.48 4.45
C ALA A 56 9.28 3.20 3.17
N LYS A 57 9.91 2.58 2.17
CA LYS A 57 9.31 2.21 0.89
C LYS A 57 9.85 0.86 0.46
N MET A 58 8.97 -0.04 0.08
CA MET A 58 9.34 -1.33 -0.51
C MET A 58 8.54 -1.57 -1.79
N MET A 59 9.17 -2.22 -2.77
CA MET A 59 8.55 -2.58 -4.04
C MET A 59 8.90 -4.01 -4.40
N ILE A 60 7.90 -4.77 -4.83
CA ILE A 60 8.08 -6.11 -5.38
C ILE A 60 7.43 -6.13 -6.76
N ARG A 61 8.20 -6.51 -7.77
CA ARG A 61 7.70 -6.69 -9.13
C ARG A 61 7.66 -8.18 -9.44
N THR A 62 6.47 -8.69 -9.75
CA THR A 62 6.29 -10.03 -10.31
C THR A 62 6.12 -9.93 -11.83
N ASN A 63 5.83 -11.04 -12.50
CA ASN A 63 5.52 -11.03 -13.93
C ASN A 63 4.10 -10.48 -14.21
N GLU A 64 3.22 -10.46 -13.21
CA GLU A 64 1.81 -10.12 -13.38
C GLU A 64 1.47 -8.75 -12.78
N THR A 65 2.10 -8.41 -11.66
CA THR A 65 1.76 -7.21 -10.89
C THR A 65 2.98 -6.58 -10.22
N ILE A 66 2.83 -5.33 -9.81
CA ILE A 66 3.79 -4.59 -9.02
C ILE A 66 3.12 -4.24 -7.70
N LEU A 67 3.73 -4.65 -6.60
CA LEU A 67 3.36 -4.22 -5.27
C LEU A 67 4.26 -3.06 -4.86
N LEU A 68 3.66 -1.97 -4.41
CA LEU A 68 4.31 -0.75 -3.95
C LEU A 68 3.81 -0.45 -2.55
N SER A 69 4.72 -0.26 -1.60
CA SER A 69 4.36 0.22 -0.28
C SER A 69 5.02 1.55 0.03
N ASN A 70 4.34 2.30 0.89
CA ASN A 70 4.90 3.41 1.60
C ASN A 70 4.48 3.33 3.07
N ARG A 71 5.44 3.42 3.97
CA ARG A 71 5.20 3.44 5.40
C ARG A 71 4.53 4.76 5.79
N VAL A 72 3.48 4.67 6.59
CA VAL A 72 2.75 5.83 7.13
C VAL A 72 3.42 6.27 8.42
N ASP A 73 3.64 5.33 9.35
CA ASP A 73 4.38 5.50 10.59
C ASP A 73 5.03 4.15 11.01
N GLU A 74 5.51 4.06 12.25
CA GLU A 74 6.13 2.84 12.78
C GLU A 74 5.26 1.59 12.65
N ASN A 75 3.93 1.74 12.66
CA ASN A 75 2.95 0.67 12.80
C ASN A 75 2.01 0.52 11.60
N ARG A 76 2.01 1.47 10.66
CA ARG A 76 1.07 1.50 9.54
C ARG A 76 1.78 1.56 8.20
N ILE A 77 1.30 0.76 7.25
CA ILE A 77 1.84 0.69 5.89
C ILE A 77 0.70 0.87 4.89
N LEU A 78 0.91 1.72 3.89
CA LEU A 78 0.03 1.83 2.74
C LEU A 78 0.60 0.96 1.62
N LEU A 79 -0.13 -0.09 1.23
CA LEU A 79 0.24 -1.03 0.18
C LEU A 79 -0.68 -0.83 -1.02
N ALA A 80 -0.13 -0.73 -2.23
CA ALA A 80 -0.87 -0.78 -3.47
C ALA A 80 -0.38 -1.90 -4.38
N VAL A 81 -1.33 -2.53 -5.05
CA VAL A 81 -1.12 -3.49 -6.13
C VAL A 81 -1.44 -2.77 -7.43
N ALA A 82 -0.51 -2.85 -8.37
CA ALA A 82 -0.56 -2.13 -9.62
C ALA A 82 -0.26 -3.05 -10.81
N SER A 83 -0.76 -2.69 -11.98
CA SER A 83 -0.44 -3.37 -13.23
C SER A 83 1.03 -3.17 -13.62
N GLN A 84 1.55 -4.03 -14.51
CA GLN A 84 2.91 -3.89 -15.05
C GLN A 84 3.16 -2.59 -15.82
N ALA A 85 2.11 -1.98 -16.36
CA ALA A 85 2.17 -0.77 -17.17
C ALA A 85 2.17 0.52 -16.32
N VAL A 86 2.01 0.43 -15.00
CA VAL A 86 1.94 1.60 -14.13
C VAL A 86 3.20 2.47 -14.24
N ASN A 87 3.03 3.78 -14.23
CA ASN A 87 4.14 4.69 -14.00
C ASN A 87 4.58 4.59 -12.53
N VAL A 88 5.64 3.83 -12.26
CA VAL A 88 6.15 3.59 -10.90
C VAL A 88 6.50 4.89 -10.16
N GLY A 89 7.04 5.89 -10.85
CA GLY A 89 7.41 7.18 -10.24
C GLY A 89 6.18 7.94 -9.75
N SER A 90 5.15 8.01 -10.59
CA SER A 90 3.87 8.65 -10.25
C SER A 90 3.14 7.90 -9.14
N ALA A 91 3.04 6.57 -9.23
CA ALA A 91 2.44 5.74 -8.19
C ALA A 91 3.12 5.90 -6.82
N ARG A 92 4.46 5.96 -6.79
CA ARG A 92 5.20 6.23 -5.54
C ARG A 92 4.91 7.61 -4.96
N SER A 93 4.77 8.62 -5.82
CA SER A 93 4.48 9.99 -5.38
C SER A 93 3.10 10.06 -4.74
N ILE A 94 2.10 9.46 -5.39
CA ILE A 94 0.72 9.42 -4.87
C ILE A 94 0.64 8.65 -3.55
N LEU A 95 1.31 7.49 -3.43
CA LEU A 95 1.37 6.74 -2.17
C LEU A 95 2.07 7.52 -1.05
N GLN A 96 3.08 8.33 -1.39
CA GLN A 96 3.77 9.17 -0.42
C GLN A 96 2.87 10.31 0.08
N ASP A 97 2.22 11.02 -0.84
CA ASP A 97 1.30 12.10 -0.50
C ASP A 97 0.10 11.57 0.31
N ALA A 98 -0.42 10.42 -0.07
CA ALA A 98 -1.47 9.72 0.66
C ALA A 98 -1.05 9.33 2.08
N ALA A 99 0.13 8.73 2.24
CA ALA A 99 0.65 8.35 3.56
C ALA A 99 0.81 9.57 4.48
N ALA A 100 1.35 10.68 3.97
CA ALA A 100 1.47 11.92 4.74
C ALA A 100 0.09 12.45 5.19
N ARG A 101 -0.90 12.44 4.29
CA ARG A 101 -2.27 12.88 4.60
C ARG A 101 -3.00 11.96 5.58
N ILE A 102 -2.67 10.66 5.63
CA ILE A 102 -3.25 9.70 6.60
C ILE A 102 -2.80 10.02 8.02
N LEU A 103 -1.57 10.50 8.21
CA LEU A 103 -1.07 10.91 9.54
C LEU A 103 -1.88 12.04 10.16
N ASP A 104 -2.42 12.92 9.32
CA ASP A 104 -3.22 14.08 9.74
C ASP A 104 -4.69 13.71 10.05
N LEU A 105 -5.08 12.45 9.88
CA LEU A 105 -6.43 11.98 10.18
C LEU A 105 -6.52 11.52 11.65
N PRO A 106 -7.51 12.02 12.42
CA PRO A 106 -7.75 11.61 13.81
C PRO A 106 -8.22 10.17 13.93
#